data_AF-A0A3D1K0F9-F1
#
_entry.id   AF-A0A3D1K0F9-F1
#
_cell.length_a   1.000
_cell.length_b   1.000
_cell.length_c   1.000
_cell.angle_alpha   90.00
_cell.angle_beta   90.00
_cell.angle_gamma   90.00
#
_symmetry.space_group_name_H-M   'P 1'
#
loop_
_entity.id
_entity.type
_entity.pdbx_description
1 polymer ?
#
loop_
_entity_poly.entity_id
_entity_poly.type
_entity_poly.pdbx_seq_one_letter_code
_entity_poly.pdbx_strand_id
1 'polypeptide(L)'
;MIAKEEYQKVKKGLLELEKIPPSKALDENTRLAEDSSIFARKRRCQSILQRYEEQKKNKNCKMELHVIRIGSIAFASNSFELFTDYGVRMQARSPAEQTFVVQLCGGGSPGYLPTRLAQKGESYSACLYCNQVGPEGGDVLVDETVRLIKSAWDK
;
A
#
# COMPACT_ATOMS: atom_id res chain seq x y z
N MET A 1 -1.02 10.92 -2.36
CA MET A 1 -2.28 11.59 -1.95
C MET A 1 -3.27 11.47 -3.10
N ILE A 2 -4.54 11.22 -2.80
CA ILE A 2 -5.58 11.08 -3.83
C ILE A 2 -5.89 12.46 -4.41
N ALA A 3 -5.71 12.61 -5.71
CA ALA A 3 -5.96 13.87 -6.41
C ALA A 3 -7.48 14.12 -6.60
N LYS A 4 -7.86 15.39 -6.82
CA LYS A 4 -9.28 15.75 -7.01
C LYS A 4 -9.85 15.10 -8.27
N GLU A 5 -9.04 15.01 -9.32
CA GLU A 5 -9.39 14.40 -10.61
C GLU A 5 -9.65 12.89 -10.43
N GLU A 6 -8.78 12.21 -9.68
CA GLU A 6 -8.95 10.79 -9.32
C GLU A 6 -10.22 10.57 -8.51
N TYR A 7 -10.48 11.42 -7.51
CA TYR A 7 -11.71 11.39 -6.72
C TYR A 7 -12.96 11.51 -7.60
N GLN A 8 -13.00 12.46 -8.53
CA GLN A 8 -14.15 12.63 -9.43
C GLN A 8 -14.32 11.43 -10.37
N LYS A 9 -13.22 10.88 -10.89
CA LYS A 9 -13.24 9.67 -11.72
C LYS A 9 -13.83 8.48 -10.95
N VAL A 10 -13.38 8.27 -9.72
CA VAL A 10 -13.90 7.18 -8.86
C VAL A 10 -15.37 7.42 -8.49
N LYS A 11 -15.76 8.66 -8.18
CA LYS A 11 -17.15 9.01 -7.86
C LYS A 11 -18.09 8.71 -9.03
N LYS A 12 -17.70 9.08 -10.25
CA LYS A 12 -18.45 8.72 -11.47
C LYS A 12 -18.52 7.20 -11.65
N GLY A 13 -17.40 6.49 -11.46
CA GLY A 13 -17.36 5.03 -11.53
C GLY A 13 -18.31 4.34 -10.54
N LEU A 14 -18.43 4.86 -9.32
CA LEU A 14 -19.36 4.35 -8.32
C LEU A 14 -20.82 4.52 -8.78
N LEU A 15 -21.18 5.69 -9.30
CA LEU A 15 -22.54 5.95 -9.81
C LEU A 15 -22.93 4.99 -10.95
N GLU A 16 -21.99 4.67 -11.84
CA GLU A 16 -22.26 3.68 -12.90
C GLU A 16 -22.42 2.26 -12.33
N LEU A 17 -21.62 1.89 -11.32
CA LEU A 17 -21.77 0.60 -10.64
C LEU A 17 -23.11 0.48 -9.90
N GLU A 18 -23.60 1.57 -9.31
CA GLU A 18 -24.87 1.60 -8.56
C GLU A 18 -26.09 1.33 -9.46
N LYS A 19 -26.01 1.64 -10.75
CA LYS A 19 -27.07 1.34 -11.73
C LYS A 19 -27.17 -0.14 -12.09
N ILE A 20 -26.14 -0.95 -11.81
CA ILE A 20 -26.12 -2.37 -12.16
C ILE A 20 -27.06 -3.13 -11.20
N PRO A 21 -28.14 -3.75 -11.72
CA PRO A 21 -29.04 -4.55 -10.89
C PRO A 21 -28.38 -5.86 -10.45
N PRO A 22 -28.92 -6.54 -9.42
CA PRO A 22 -28.47 -7.88 -9.05
C PRO A 22 -28.56 -8.86 -10.22
N SER A 23 -27.67 -9.85 -10.22
CA SER A 23 -27.62 -10.89 -11.24
C SER A 23 -28.94 -11.67 -11.29
N LYS A 24 -29.35 -11.99 -12.51
CA LYS A 24 -30.53 -12.82 -12.81
C LYS A 24 -30.14 -14.28 -13.13
N ALA A 25 -28.88 -14.66 -12.92
CA ALA A 25 -28.42 -16.01 -13.16
C ALA A 25 -29.20 -17.01 -12.28
N LEU A 26 -29.61 -18.12 -12.91
CA LEU A 26 -30.32 -19.22 -12.23
C LEU A 26 -29.38 -20.06 -11.39
N ASP A 27 -28.15 -20.28 -11.88
CA ASP A 27 -27.09 -20.95 -11.14
C ASP A 27 -26.58 -20.06 -10.00
N GLU A 28 -26.58 -20.61 -8.79
CA GLU A 28 -26.22 -19.88 -7.58
C GLU A 28 -24.76 -19.43 -7.59
N ASN A 29 -23.85 -20.27 -8.07
CA ASN A 29 -22.42 -19.95 -8.11
C ASN A 29 -22.15 -18.78 -9.06
N THR A 30 -22.79 -18.79 -10.23
CA THR A 30 -22.71 -17.72 -11.23
C THR A 30 -23.28 -16.42 -10.67
N ARG A 31 -24.48 -16.48 -10.06
CA ARG A 31 -25.11 -15.31 -9.44
C ARG A 31 -24.21 -14.70 -8.36
N LEU A 32 -23.67 -15.54 -7.47
CA LEU A 32 -22.76 -15.13 -6.40
C LEU A 32 -21.50 -14.49 -6.96
N ALA A 33 -20.87 -15.08 -7.99
CA ALA A 33 -19.65 -14.55 -8.59
C ALA A 33 -19.88 -13.16 -9.22
N GLU A 34 -20.98 -12.98 -9.95
CA GLU A 34 -21.34 -11.71 -10.57
C GLU A 34 -21.63 -10.62 -9.53
N ASP A 35 -22.50 -10.93 -8.56
CA ASP A 35 -22.90 -9.97 -7.53
C ASP A 35 -21.75 -9.60 -6.60
N SER A 36 -20.92 -10.58 -6.20
CA SER A 36 -19.76 -10.34 -5.35
C SER A 36 -18.71 -9.44 -6.03
N SER A 37 -18.49 -9.60 -7.34
CA SER A 37 -17.60 -8.74 -8.13
C SER A 37 -18.09 -7.29 -8.15
N ILE A 38 -19.38 -7.07 -8.42
CA ILE A 38 -19.96 -5.72 -8.40
C ILE A 38 -19.92 -5.12 -6.99
N PHE A 39 -20.25 -5.91 -5.97
CA PHE A 39 -20.16 -5.50 -4.56
C PHE A 39 -18.74 -5.07 -4.19
N ALA A 40 -17.72 -5.88 -4.51
CA ALA A 40 -16.32 -5.57 -4.23
C ALA A 40 -15.88 -4.28 -4.94
N ARG A 41 -16.26 -4.09 -6.21
CA ARG A 41 -15.95 -2.87 -6.97
C ARG A 41 -16.58 -1.62 -6.36
N LYS A 42 -17.85 -1.71 -5.92
CA LYS A 42 -18.53 -0.62 -5.19
C LYS A 42 -17.79 -0.27 -3.91
N ARG A 43 -17.43 -1.27 -3.09
CA ARG A 43 -16.70 -1.09 -1.83
C ARG A 43 -15.33 -0.45 -2.04
N ARG A 44 -14.58 -0.86 -3.07
CA ARG A 44 -13.30 -0.24 -3.42
C ARG A 44 -13.46 1.24 -3.79
N CYS A 45 -14.48 1.59 -4.57
CA CYS A 45 -14.76 2.99 -4.89
C CYS A 45 -15.12 3.80 -3.64
N GLN A 46 -16.02 3.30 -2.81
CA GLN A 46 -16.42 3.94 -1.55
C GLN A 46 -15.22 4.18 -0.62
N SER A 47 -14.33 3.19 -0.49
CA SER A 47 -13.10 3.32 0.31
C SER A 47 -12.20 4.46 -0.19
N ILE A 48 -12.06 4.64 -1.50
CA ILE A 48 -11.29 5.76 -2.07
C ILE A 48 -11.94 7.12 -1.77
N LEU A 49 -13.27 7.22 -1.90
CA LEU A 49 -13.99 8.45 -1.56
C LEU A 49 -13.83 8.81 -0.08
N GLN A 50 -13.93 7.82 0.80
CA GLN A 50 -13.71 7.99 2.24
C GLN A 50 -12.27 8.45 2.53
N ARG A 51 -11.28 7.74 1.97
CA ARG A 51 -9.86 8.09 2.14
C ARG A 51 -9.54 9.50 1.64
N TYR A 52 -10.17 9.96 0.56
CA TYR A 52 -10.00 11.33 0.06
C TYR A 52 -10.47 12.39 1.06
N GLU A 53 -11.49 12.10 1.85
CA GLU A 53 -11.95 13.00 2.92
C GLU A 53 -11.06 12.89 4.17
N GLU A 54 -10.65 11.68 4.55
CA GLU A 54 -9.77 11.43 5.70
C GLU A 54 -8.40 12.07 5.53
N GLN A 55 -7.81 11.98 4.33
CA GLN A 55 -6.49 12.54 4.04
C GLN A 55 -6.44 14.07 4.18
N LYS A 56 -7.59 14.77 4.12
CA LYS A 56 -7.65 16.22 4.37
C LYS A 56 -7.40 16.56 5.84
N LYS A 57 -7.74 15.62 6.75
CA LYS A 57 -7.56 15.76 8.20
C LYS A 57 -6.17 15.30 8.63
N ASN A 58 -5.73 14.15 8.11
CA ASN A 58 -4.41 13.59 8.39
C ASN A 58 -3.86 12.89 7.16
N LYS A 59 -2.73 13.37 6.66
CA LYS A 59 -2.06 12.84 5.46
C LYS A 59 -1.17 11.63 5.74
N ASN A 60 -0.91 11.34 7.02
CA ASN A 60 0.03 10.31 7.43
C ASN A 60 -0.67 8.96 7.62
N CYS A 61 -0.06 7.93 7.06
CA CYS A 61 -0.39 6.53 7.39
C CYS A 61 0.43 6.12 8.61
N LYS A 62 -0.22 5.57 9.63
CA LYS A 62 0.48 5.01 10.79
C LYS A 62 0.96 3.60 10.46
N MET A 63 2.20 3.29 10.82
CA MET A 63 2.82 2.00 10.61
C MET A 63 3.78 1.71 11.78
N GLU A 64 3.88 0.44 12.17
CA GLU A 64 4.91 -0.02 13.11
C GLU A 64 6.18 -0.43 12.35
N LEU A 65 7.33 0.05 12.83
CA LEU A 65 8.64 -0.22 12.24
C LEU A 65 9.54 -0.82 13.33
N HIS A 66 10.04 -2.02 13.11
CA HIS A 66 10.96 -2.67 14.04
C HIS A 66 12.29 -2.98 13.36
N VAL A 67 13.37 -2.86 14.12
CA VAL A 67 14.69 -3.31 13.71
C VAL A 67 15.26 -4.21 14.80
N ILE A 68 15.73 -5.38 14.38
CA ILE A 68 16.41 -6.35 15.24
C ILE A 68 17.79 -6.60 14.66
N ARG A 69 18.81 -6.48 15.50
CA ARG A 69 20.19 -6.88 15.18
C ARG A 69 20.48 -8.23 15.82
N ILE A 70 21.04 -9.15 15.04
CA ILE A 70 21.57 -10.43 15.52
C ILE A 70 22.98 -10.60 14.94
N GLY A 71 24.01 -10.40 15.77
CA GLY A 71 25.40 -10.43 15.31
C GLY A 71 25.68 -9.34 14.26
N SER A 72 26.14 -9.75 13.08
CA SER A 72 26.38 -8.89 11.90
C SER A 72 25.15 -8.71 11.00
N ILE A 73 24.00 -9.30 11.34
CA ILE A 73 22.78 -9.32 10.52
C ILE A 73 21.73 -8.36 11.09
N ALA A 74 21.03 -7.64 10.19
CA ALA A 74 19.87 -6.82 10.51
C ALA A 74 18.57 -7.40 9.93
N PHE A 75 17.50 -7.36 10.71
CA PHE A 75 16.12 -7.57 10.27
C PHE A 75 15.36 -6.26 10.45
N ALA A 76 14.80 -5.74 9.37
CA ALA A 76 13.96 -4.55 9.39
C ALA A 76 12.55 -4.89 8.89
N SER A 77 11.54 -4.65 9.74
CA SER A 77 10.15 -5.00 9.42
C SER A 77 9.32 -3.79 9.02
N ASN A 78 8.35 -3.98 8.12
CA ASN A 78 7.38 -2.95 7.73
C ASN A 78 6.03 -3.58 7.36
N SER A 79 4.95 -2.78 7.37
CA SER A 79 3.59 -3.27 7.11
C SER A 79 3.19 -3.29 5.63
N PHE A 80 4.03 -2.80 4.72
CA PHE A 80 3.71 -2.66 3.31
C PHE A 80 4.16 -3.86 2.48
N GLU A 81 3.55 -4.02 1.31
CA GLU A 81 4.11 -4.82 0.21
C GLU A 81 5.03 -3.91 -0.62
N LEU A 82 6.35 -4.16 -0.58
CA LEU A 82 7.36 -3.30 -1.17
C LEU A 82 7.81 -3.81 -2.53
N PHE A 83 8.01 -2.88 -3.46
CA PHE A 83 8.82 -3.11 -4.65
C PHE A 83 10.29 -3.35 -4.26
N THR A 84 10.98 -4.18 -5.05
CA THR A 84 12.37 -4.58 -4.81
C THR A 84 13.33 -3.40 -4.62
N ASP A 85 13.10 -2.30 -5.33
CA ASP A 85 13.90 -1.06 -5.23
C ASP A 85 14.04 -0.56 -3.78
N TYR A 86 12.96 -0.58 -3.00
CA TYR A 86 13.02 -0.14 -1.60
C TYR A 86 13.95 -1.03 -0.77
N GLY A 87 13.86 -2.35 -0.97
CA GLY A 87 14.74 -3.30 -0.28
C GLY A 87 16.21 -3.08 -0.63
N VAL A 88 16.51 -2.89 -1.92
CA VAL A 88 17.87 -2.60 -2.39
C VAL A 88 18.40 -1.30 -1.80
N ARG A 89 17.59 -0.23 -1.77
CA ARG A 89 17.96 1.07 -1.18
C ARG A 89 18.27 0.95 0.32
N MET A 90 17.51 0.15 1.06
CA MET A 90 17.78 -0.09 2.49
C MET A 90 19.06 -0.91 2.68
N GLN A 91 19.22 -1.99 1.93
CA GLN A 91 20.39 -2.88 1.98
C GLN A 91 21.69 -2.14 1.67
N ALA A 92 21.70 -1.33 0.60
CA ALA A 92 22.89 -0.58 0.17
C ALA A 92 23.37 0.47 1.18
N ARG A 93 22.50 0.90 2.10
CA ARG A 93 22.80 1.94 3.11
C ARG A 93 22.97 1.36 4.53
N SER A 94 22.82 0.05 4.67
CA SER A 94 22.90 -0.65 5.95
C SER A 94 24.36 -0.91 6.35
N PRO A 95 24.73 -0.74 7.63
CA PRO A 95 26.03 -1.17 8.15
C PRO A 95 26.13 -2.69 8.40
N ALA A 96 25.02 -3.43 8.29
CA ALA A 96 25.00 -4.88 8.49
C ALA A 96 25.60 -5.61 7.28
N GLU A 97 26.26 -6.74 7.53
CA GLU A 97 26.76 -7.62 6.47
C GLU A 97 25.63 -8.19 5.62
N GLN A 98 24.49 -8.47 6.26
CA GLN A 98 23.25 -8.83 5.60
C GLN A 98 22.07 -8.11 6.22
N THR A 99 21.17 -7.59 5.38
CA THR A 99 19.92 -6.94 5.82
C THR A 99 18.72 -7.62 5.19
N PHE A 100 17.85 -8.16 6.04
CA PHE A 100 16.56 -8.73 5.68
C PHE A 100 15.47 -7.68 5.83
N VAL A 101 14.77 -7.39 4.72
CA VAL A 101 13.59 -6.54 4.72
C VAL A 101 12.37 -7.43 4.80
N VAL A 102 11.76 -7.46 5.99
CA VAL A 102 10.61 -8.31 6.31
C VAL A 102 9.33 -7.50 6.12
N GLN A 103 8.50 -7.91 5.18
CA GLN A 103 7.29 -7.18 4.79
C GLN A 103 6.05 -7.71 5.52
N LEU A 104 4.92 -7.01 5.41
CA LEU A 104 3.63 -7.42 5.98
C LEU A 104 3.66 -7.69 7.50
N CYS A 105 4.44 -6.90 8.24
CA CYS A 105 4.63 -7.02 9.69
C CYS A 105 3.99 -5.85 10.48
N GLY A 106 3.82 -6.00 11.80
CA GLY A 106 3.37 -4.91 12.67
C GLY A 106 1.88 -4.57 12.54
N GLY A 107 1.09 -5.46 11.94
CA GLY A 107 -0.34 -5.28 11.73
C GLY A 107 -0.69 -4.23 10.67
N GLY A 108 -1.99 -4.00 10.51
CA GLY A 108 -2.52 -3.19 9.41
C GLY A 108 -2.48 -3.91 8.06
N SER A 109 -3.06 -3.26 7.04
CA SER A 109 -3.01 -3.73 5.65
C SER A 109 -3.00 -2.51 4.71
N PRO A 110 -1.90 -1.73 4.69
CA PRO A 110 -1.81 -0.53 3.86
C PRO A 110 -1.62 -0.84 2.36
N GLY A 111 -1.42 -2.12 2.01
CA GLY A 111 -1.25 -2.60 0.65
C GLY A 111 0.15 -2.34 0.11
N TYR A 112 0.24 -2.16 -1.20
CA TYR A 112 1.51 -1.89 -1.87
C TYR A 112 1.99 -0.47 -1.60
N LEU A 113 3.31 -0.32 -1.54
CA LEU A 113 3.99 0.96 -1.55
C LEU A 113 4.69 1.15 -2.90
N PRO A 114 4.15 1.97 -3.81
CA PRO A 114 4.68 2.09 -5.17
C PRO A 114 5.92 2.98 -5.23
N THR A 115 6.86 2.64 -6.10
CA THR A 115 7.92 3.57 -6.50
C THR A 115 7.39 4.59 -7.51
N ARG A 116 8.12 5.70 -7.70
CA ARG A 116 7.78 6.71 -8.73
C ARG A 116 7.72 6.10 -10.13
N LEU A 117 8.65 5.19 -10.43
CA LEU A 117 8.69 4.48 -11.71
C LEU A 117 7.49 3.54 -11.88
N ALA A 118 7.11 2.80 -10.85
CA ALA A 118 5.96 1.91 -10.90
C ALA A 118 4.65 2.70 -11.07
N GLN A 119 4.51 3.83 -10.38
CA GLN A 119 3.37 4.72 -10.53
C GLN A 119 3.31 5.33 -11.93
N LYS A 120 4.44 5.80 -12.47
CA LYS A 120 4.51 6.33 -13.85
C LYS A 120 4.22 5.25 -14.90
N GLY A 121 4.62 4.01 -14.64
CA GLY A 121 4.39 2.86 -15.51
C GLY A 121 3.00 2.23 -15.36
N GLU A 122 2.12 2.79 -14.53
CA GLU A 122 0.76 2.30 -14.30
C GLU A 122 0.68 0.79 -13.94
N SER A 123 1.71 0.29 -13.24
CA SER A 123 1.75 -1.10 -12.79
C SER A 123 0.53 -1.43 -11.93
N TYR A 124 0.08 -2.70 -11.95
CA TYR A 124 -1.05 -3.17 -11.12
C TYR A 124 -0.87 -2.77 -9.65
N SER A 125 0.31 -3.06 -9.07
CA SER A 125 0.67 -2.72 -7.69
C SER A 125 0.94 -1.23 -7.47
N ALA A 126 0.77 -0.39 -8.49
CA ALA A 126 0.85 1.05 -8.40
C ALA A 126 -0.52 1.75 -8.53
N CYS A 127 -1.60 0.96 -8.60
CA CYS A 127 -2.95 1.48 -8.76
C CYS A 127 -3.46 2.23 -7.52
N LEU A 128 -4.30 3.25 -7.72
CA LEU A 128 -4.95 4.02 -6.64
C LEU A 128 -5.67 3.13 -5.62
N TYR A 129 -6.29 2.03 -6.08
CA TYR A 129 -7.04 1.10 -5.25
C TYR A 129 -6.17 0.06 -4.52
N CYS A 130 -4.87 0.05 -4.78
CA CYS A 130 -3.91 -0.93 -4.29
C CYS A 130 -3.02 -0.34 -3.19
N ASN A 131 -2.97 0.99 -3.11
CA ASN A 131 -1.96 1.72 -2.34
C ASN A 131 -2.63 2.71 -1.39
N GLN A 132 -2.19 2.73 -0.13
CA GLN A 132 -2.56 3.81 0.80
C GLN A 132 -1.58 4.97 0.78
N VAL A 133 -0.31 4.68 0.54
CA VAL A 133 0.81 5.61 0.63
C VAL A 133 1.48 5.75 -0.75
N GLY A 134 1.93 6.96 -1.08
CA GLY A 134 2.63 7.25 -2.33
C GLY A 134 4.15 7.08 -2.22
N PRO A 135 4.88 7.26 -3.32
CA PRO A 135 6.33 7.07 -3.36
C PRO A 135 7.10 7.92 -2.34
N GLU A 136 6.59 9.11 -2.00
CA GLU A 136 7.17 9.98 -0.97
C GLU A 136 7.22 9.31 0.40
N GLY A 137 6.18 8.55 0.76
CA GLY A 137 6.18 7.79 2.01
C GLY A 137 7.13 6.59 1.96
N GLY A 138 7.42 6.07 0.76
CA GLY A 138 8.48 5.08 0.56
C GLY A 138 9.87 5.66 0.78
N ASP A 139 10.10 6.91 0.38
CA ASP A 139 11.36 7.60 0.68
C ASP A 139 11.55 7.75 2.21
N VAL A 140 10.50 8.16 2.92
CA VAL A 140 10.50 8.24 4.40
C VAL A 140 10.74 6.87 5.03
N LEU A 141 10.08 5.81 4.54
CA LEU A 141 10.26 4.46 5.06
C LEU A 141 11.71 4.01 4.96
N VAL A 142 12.35 4.18 3.80
CA VAL A 142 13.76 3.82 3.61
C VAL A 142 14.65 4.59 4.59
N ASP A 143 14.46 5.89 4.71
CA ASP A 143 15.30 6.73 5.56
C ASP A 143 15.16 6.36 7.04
N GLU A 144 13.93 6.16 7.53
CA GLU A 144 13.69 5.75 8.91
C GLU A 144 14.20 4.33 9.20
N THR A 145 14.02 3.39 8.26
CA THR A 145 14.58 2.04 8.39
C THR A 145 16.10 2.10 8.52
N VAL A 146 16.78 2.80 7.60
CA VAL A 146 18.24 2.92 7.63
C VAL A 146 18.71 3.60 8.91
N ARG A 147 18.02 4.66 9.36
CA ARG A 147 18.33 5.36 10.61
C ARG A 147 18.25 4.41 11.81
N LEU A 148 17.19 3.62 11.91
CA LEU A 148 17.04 2.65 13.01
C LEU A 148 18.09 1.54 12.96
N ILE A 149 18.43 1.04 11.77
CA ILE A 149 19.52 0.06 11.63
C ILE A 149 20.84 0.65 12.13
N LYS A 150 21.22 1.85 11.69
CA LYS A 150 22.45 2.51 12.15
C LYS A 150 22.48 2.68 13.67
N SER A 151 21.35 3.07 14.28
CA SER A 151 21.24 3.19 15.74
C SER A 151 21.45 1.88 16.52
N ALA A 152 21.26 0.73 15.88
CA ALA A 152 21.56 -0.59 16.46
C ALA A 152 23.05 -1.00 16.31
N TRP A 153 23.82 -0.23 15.52
CA TRP A 153 25.27 -0.39 15.31
C TRP A 153 26.11 0.64 16.06
N ASP A 154 25.54 1.81 16.36
CA ASP A 154 26.21 2.85 17.14
C ASP A 154 26.20 2.57 18.68
N LYS A 155 25.75 1.38 19.08
CA LYS A 155 25.76 0.85 20.46
C LYS A 155 26.87 -0.18 20.61
#